data_AF-A0A126V499-F1
#
_entry.id   AF-A0A126V499-F1
#
_cell.length_a   1.000
_cell.length_b   1.000
_cell.length_c   1.000
_cell.angle_alpha   90.00
_cell.angle_beta   90.00
_cell.angle_gamma   90.00
#
_symmetry.space_group_name_H-M   'P 1'
#
loop_
_entity.id
_entity.type
_entity.pdbx_description
1 polymer ?
#
loop_
_entity_poly.entity_id
_entity_poly.type
_entity_poly.pdbx_seq_one_letter_code
_entity_poly.pdbx_strand_id
1 'polypeptide(L)'
;MNLFAEIRGLVIESLNAMTSEGILPEGLDFANVAVEPPRDAAHGDMATNAAMVLAKPAKMKPREVADALALKLTADPRIDLAEVAGPGFLNLRLAPNLWHGIVKTALTDATYGRSDMGAGIKVNVEFVSANPTGPLHVGHTRGAVFGDALSSLLDYAGYDVTREYYINDGGAQVDVLARSVYLRYLEALGQEVAFEDGTYPGDYLIPVGKTLAEVYGDKLTKMEEAEWLPMLRDFSIDAMMHLIREDLASLGVEMDVFSSEKALYGTGQIEGAIEALRMQGLIYTGTLEAPKGKLPEDWEPREQTLFKSTEHGDDVDRPVMKSDGAWTYFAPDIAYHYTKIERGFDQLIDVFGADHGGYVKRMKAAVSALSGGEVSLDVKLTQLVRLFKDGEPLKMSKRAGTFIMLRDLVEQVGPDVTRFVMLTRKNDAPLDFDFAKVQEQSKDNPVFYVQYAHARVNSVLRKATEAGISCEDKDLIAADLSGLIHPSEISLAKKIAEWPRMVEIAARTNEPHRIAFYLFDIASEVHALWNLGNDDVTLRFIQEGEVATSQAKIALIRAAGVVISSGLGILGVTPVQEMR
;
A
#
# COMPACT_ATOMS: atom_id res chain seq x y z
N MET A 1 16.00 0.39 14.62
CA MET A 1 16.27 -0.71 15.58
C MET A 1 15.11 -1.69 15.53
N ASN A 2 15.34 -2.96 15.22
CA ASN A 2 14.30 -4.00 15.19
C ASN A 2 14.70 -5.10 16.18
N LEU A 3 14.13 -5.09 17.38
CA LEU A 3 14.53 -5.98 18.47
C LEU A 3 14.36 -7.47 18.09
N PHE A 4 13.33 -7.81 17.32
CA PHE A 4 13.14 -9.19 16.85
C PHE A 4 14.23 -9.62 15.88
N ALA A 5 14.67 -8.72 15.00
CA ALA A 5 15.79 -8.99 14.09
C ALA A 5 17.13 -9.12 14.85
N GLU A 6 17.35 -8.32 15.89
CA GLU A 6 18.53 -8.42 16.74
C GLU A 6 18.59 -9.72 17.54
N ILE A 7 17.47 -10.13 18.16
CA ILE A 7 17.40 -11.41 18.86
C ILE A 7 17.50 -12.57 17.86
N ARG A 8 16.95 -12.44 16.65
CA ARG A 8 17.20 -13.41 15.57
C ARG A 8 18.69 -13.48 15.23
N GLY A 9 19.38 -12.34 15.13
CA GLY A 9 20.84 -12.29 14.94
C GLY A 9 21.59 -13.08 16.02
N LEU A 10 21.26 -12.86 17.29
CA LEU A 10 21.82 -13.61 18.42
C LEU A 10 21.54 -15.12 18.32
N VAL A 11 20.33 -15.52 17.92
CA VAL A 11 20.00 -16.93 17.68
C VAL A 11 20.89 -17.52 16.59
N ILE A 12 21.07 -16.82 15.47
CA ILE A 12 21.92 -17.26 14.36
C ILE A 12 23.39 -17.35 14.78
N GLU A 13 23.91 -16.37 15.50
CA GLU A 13 25.26 -16.38 16.06
C GLU A 13 25.46 -17.57 17.02
N SER A 14 24.48 -17.85 17.86
CA SER A 14 24.51 -19.01 18.78
C SER A 14 24.52 -20.34 18.02
N LEU A 15 23.75 -20.45 16.92
CA LEU A 15 23.75 -21.63 16.05
C LEU A 15 25.08 -21.80 15.30
N ASN A 16 25.70 -20.71 14.84
CA ASN A 16 27.05 -20.74 14.26
C ASN A 16 28.10 -21.19 15.27
N ALA A 17 28.00 -20.74 16.52
CA ALA A 17 28.87 -21.20 17.60
C ALA A 17 28.67 -22.70 17.88
N MET A 18 27.42 -23.17 17.93
CA MET A 18 27.11 -24.62 18.06
C MET A 18 27.70 -25.44 16.91
N THR A 19 27.72 -24.90 15.70
CA THR A 19 28.34 -25.54 14.53
C THR A 19 29.86 -25.63 14.70
N SER A 20 30.50 -24.52 15.11
CA SER A 20 31.95 -24.45 15.34
C SER A 20 32.43 -25.35 16.48
N GLU A 21 31.58 -25.59 17.48
CA GLU A 21 31.82 -26.49 18.61
C GLU A 21 31.55 -27.98 18.28
N GLY A 22 31.09 -28.28 17.06
CA GLY A 22 30.75 -29.64 16.63
C GLY A 22 29.44 -30.18 17.23
N ILE A 23 28.61 -29.32 17.83
CA ILE A 23 27.28 -29.67 18.35
C ILE A 23 26.29 -29.80 17.19
N LEU A 24 26.37 -28.90 16.21
CA LEU A 24 25.62 -28.97 14.95
C LEU A 24 26.56 -29.28 13.78
N PRO A 25 26.09 -29.99 12.73
CA PRO A 25 26.90 -30.21 11.53
C PRO A 25 27.08 -28.93 10.71
N GLU A 26 28.16 -28.87 9.93
CA GLU A 26 28.39 -27.80 8.94
C GLU A 26 27.35 -27.83 7.80
N GLY A 27 27.14 -26.68 7.15
CA GLY A 27 26.30 -26.56 5.96
C GLY A 27 24.79 -26.53 6.21
N LEU A 28 24.35 -26.27 7.45
CA LEU A 28 22.95 -26.06 7.77
C LEU A 28 22.45 -24.71 7.21
N ASP A 29 21.23 -24.71 6.67
CA ASP A 29 20.53 -23.51 6.23
C ASP A 29 19.69 -22.92 7.38
N PHE A 30 19.97 -21.66 7.72
CA PHE A 30 19.27 -20.93 8.78
C PHE A 30 18.22 -19.94 8.27
N ALA A 31 17.95 -19.89 6.96
CA ALA A 31 17.00 -18.95 6.37
C ALA A 31 15.61 -19.00 7.04
N ASN A 32 15.14 -20.21 7.34
CA ASN A 32 13.82 -20.46 7.94
C ASN A 32 13.77 -20.33 9.47
N VAL A 33 14.89 -19.98 10.11
CA VAL A 33 14.91 -19.67 11.55
C VAL A 33 14.25 -18.32 11.78
N ALA A 34 13.24 -18.30 12.64
CA ALA A 34 12.44 -17.13 12.98
C ALA A 34 12.49 -16.85 14.48
N VAL A 35 12.32 -15.57 14.83
CA VAL A 35 12.04 -15.08 16.19
C VAL A 35 10.80 -14.21 16.10
N GLU A 36 9.74 -14.58 16.81
CA GLU A 36 8.42 -13.97 16.69
C GLU A 36 7.74 -13.86 18.07
N PRO A 37 6.72 -13.01 18.24
CA PRO A 37 5.90 -13.04 19.44
C PRO A 37 5.27 -14.43 19.63
N PRO A 38 5.22 -14.98 20.84
CA PRO A 38 4.53 -16.23 21.08
C PRO A 38 3.02 -16.06 20.90
N ARG A 39 2.33 -17.15 20.52
CA ARG A 39 0.86 -17.15 20.41
C ARG A 39 0.15 -16.90 21.74
N ASP A 40 0.76 -17.34 22.83
CA ASP A 40 0.28 -17.13 24.20
C ASP A 40 1.31 -16.29 24.93
N ALA A 41 0.91 -15.14 25.45
CA ALA A 41 1.78 -14.23 26.19
C ALA A 41 2.36 -14.87 27.47
N ALA A 42 1.74 -15.94 28.01
CA ALA A 42 2.28 -16.70 29.12
C ALA A 42 3.62 -17.40 28.77
N HIS A 43 3.87 -17.64 27.48
CA HIS A 43 5.09 -18.25 26.96
C HIS A 43 6.25 -17.26 26.82
N GLY A 44 6.15 -16.05 27.38
CA GLY A 44 7.23 -15.07 27.37
C GLY A 44 7.04 -13.99 26.31
N ASP A 45 8.15 -13.41 25.87
CA ASP A 45 8.18 -12.20 25.05
C ASP A 45 8.46 -12.51 23.58
N MET A 46 9.28 -13.53 23.34
CA MET A 46 9.63 -14.00 22.00
C MET A 46 9.70 -15.53 21.99
N ALA A 47 9.56 -16.13 20.82
CA ALA A 47 9.80 -17.55 20.62
C ALA A 47 10.60 -17.77 19.33
N THR A 48 11.49 -18.76 19.35
CA THR A 48 12.19 -19.22 18.15
C THR A 48 11.84 -20.66 17.78
N ASN A 49 11.68 -20.88 16.46
CA ASN A 49 11.45 -22.19 15.86
C ASN A 49 12.77 -22.91 15.47
N ALA A 50 13.94 -22.34 15.80
CA ALA A 50 15.25 -22.78 15.32
C ALA A 50 15.47 -24.30 15.43
N ALA A 51 15.20 -24.85 16.61
CA ALA A 51 15.40 -26.28 16.85
C ALA A 51 14.44 -27.16 16.02
N MET A 52 13.21 -26.71 15.79
CA MET A 52 12.24 -27.43 14.94
C MET A 52 12.67 -27.45 13.48
N VAL A 53 13.23 -26.35 12.98
CA VAL A 53 13.72 -26.21 11.61
C VAL A 53 14.97 -27.05 11.38
N LEU A 54 15.89 -27.06 12.35
CA LEU A 54 17.25 -27.60 12.16
C LEU A 54 17.43 -29.05 12.59
N ALA A 55 16.57 -29.58 13.46
CA ALA A 55 16.71 -30.94 14.00
C ALA A 55 16.83 -32.02 12.93
N LYS A 56 15.94 -32.01 11.92
CA LYS A 56 15.93 -33.03 10.85
C LYS A 56 17.18 -32.95 9.97
N PRO A 57 17.57 -31.79 9.41
CA PRO A 57 18.85 -31.63 8.70
C PRO A 57 20.07 -32.01 9.55
N ALA A 58 20.05 -31.67 10.84
CA ALA A 58 21.13 -31.99 11.78
C ALA A 58 21.15 -33.46 12.23
N LYS A 59 20.12 -34.26 11.89
CA LYS A 59 19.90 -35.64 12.39
C LYS A 59 19.88 -35.73 13.93
N MET A 60 19.38 -34.69 14.58
CA MET A 60 19.26 -34.59 16.04
C MET A 60 17.79 -34.56 16.45
N LYS A 61 17.51 -34.77 17.75
CA LYS A 61 16.16 -34.50 18.26
C LYS A 61 15.98 -32.99 18.46
N PRO A 62 14.80 -32.42 18.17
CA PRO A 62 14.62 -30.97 18.34
C PRO A 62 14.82 -30.51 19.78
N ARG A 63 14.47 -31.35 20.78
CA ARG A 63 14.77 -31.07 22.19
C ARG A 63 16.27 -30.88 22.46
N GLU A 64 17.12 -31.73 21.90
CA GLU A 64 18.58 -31.67 22.09
C GLU A 64 19.16 -30.38 21.50
N VAL A 65 18.68 -29.97 20.32
CA VAL A 65 19.06 -28.69 19.69
C VAL A 65 18.57 -27.51 20.53
N ALA A 66 17.32 -27.57 21.02
CA ALA A 66 16.72 -26.49 21.80
C ALA A 66 17.40 -26.30 23.16
N ASP A 67 17.70 -27.37 23.88
CA ASP A 67 18.39 -27.31 25.18
C ASP A 67 19.81 -26.72 25.03
N ALA A 68 20.55 -27.13 23.99
CA ALA A 68 21.88 -26.58 23.70
C ALA A 68 21.82 -25.09 23.30
N LEU A 69 20.83 -24.69 22.50
CA LEU A 69 20.61 -23.30 22.13
C LEU A 69 20.21 -22.43 23.34
N ALA A 70 19.34 -22.95 24.22
CA ALA A 70 18.88 -22.25 25.44
C ALA A 70 20.04 -21.85 26.35
N LEU A 71 21.02 -22.74 26.52
CA LEU A 71 22.22 -22.48 27.33
C LEU A 71 23.03 -21.30 26.78
N LYS A 72 23.18 -21.20 25.45
CA LYS A 72 23.90 -20.08 24.83
C LYS A 72 23.12 -18.78 24.91
N LEU A 73 21.82 -18.82 24.66
CA LEU A 73 20.97 -17.64 24.71
C LEU A 73 20.89 -17.03 26.11
N THR A 74 20.83 -17.85 27.16
CA THR A 74 20.78 -17.37 28.56
C THR A 74 22.10 -16.72 29.00
N ALA A 75 23.20 -16.88 28.25
CA ALA A 75 24.45 -16.18 28.51
C ALA A 75 24.43 -14.71 28.04
N ASP A 76 23.49 -14.33 27.17
CA ASP A 76 23.32 -12.94 26.76
C ASP A 76 22.49 -12.17 27.82
N PRO A 77 22.98 -11.03 28.33
CA PRO A 77 22.30 -10.28 29.39
C PRO A 77 20.93 -9.71 28.98
N ARG A 78 20.59 -9.75 27.69
CA ARG A 78 19.27 -9.36 27.18
C ARG A 78 18.20 -10.42 27.43
N ILE A 79 18.59 -11.67 27.68
CA ILE A 79 17.67 -12.80 27.86
C ILE A 79 17.67 -13.19 29.34
N ASP A 80 16.55 -12.97 30.02
CA ASP A 80 16.35 -13.36 31.42
C ASP A 80 16.07 -14.86 31.56
N LEU A 81 15.32 -15.43 30.59
CA LEU A 81 14.99 -16.85 30.56
C LEU A 81 14.89 -17.36 29.12
N ALA A 82 15.49 -18.51 28.84
CA ALA A 82 15.23 -19.31 27.64
C ALA A 82 14.71 -20.70 28.03
N GLU A 83 13.42 -20.96 27.79
CA GLU A 83 12.74 -22.19 28.21
C GLU A 83 12.28 -23.02 27.01
N VAL A 84 12.61 -24.32 27.01
CA VAL A 84 12.22 -25.24 25.93
C VAL A 84 10.80 -25.76 26.16
N ALA A 85 9.89 -25.39 25.26
CA ALA A 85 8.50 -25.81 25.26
C ALA A 85 8.21 -26.93 24.25
N GLY A 86 7.39 -27.90 24.68
CA GLY A 86 6.91 -28.99 23.84
C GLY A 86 8.05 -29.74 23.12
N PRO A 87 7.94 -29.99 21.80
CA PRO A 87 8.91 -30.79 21.06
C PRO A 87 10.25 -30.10 20.80
N GLY A 88 10.35 -28.78 21.01
CA GLY A 88 11.57 -28.00 20.71
C GLY A 88 11.33 -26.54 20.33
N PHE A 89 10.21 -25.92 20.69
CA PHE A 89 10.10 -24.45 20.62
C PHE A 89 10.90 -23.86 21.78
N LEU A 90 11.55 -22.72 21.54
CA LEU A 90 12.31 -22.05 22.59
C LEU A 90 11.67 -20.69 22.88
N ASN A 91 11.07 -20.59 24.06
CA ASN A 91 10.41 -19.42 24.60
C ASN A 91 11.43 -18.55 25.33
N LEU A 92 11.41 -17.24 25.06
CA LEU A 92 12.36 -16.27 25.60
C LEU A 92 11.63 -15.23 26.42
N ARG A 93 12.11 -14.97 27.64
CA ARG A 93 11.79 -13.76 28.40
C ARG A 93 12.98 -12.82 28.35
N LEU A 94 12.72 -11.57 28.03
CA LEU A 94 13.73 -10.54 27.88
C LEU A 94 13.92 -9.78 29.19
N ALA A 95 15.13 -9.27 29.36
CA ALA A 95 15.46 -8.43 30.50
C ALA A 95 14.57 -7.17 30.51
N PRO A 96 13.95 -6.79 31.65
CA PRO A 96 12.98 -5.70 31.70
C PRO A 96 13.50 -4.35 31.19
N ASN A 97 14.79 -4.07 31.37
CA ASN A 97 15.46 -2.85 30.92
C ASN A 97 15.48 -2.70 29.39
N LEU A 98 15.33 -3.79 28.62
CA LEU A 98 15.21 -3.69 27.17
C LEU A 98 13.97 -2.91 26.73
N TRP A 99 12.84 -3.10 27.44
CA TRP A 99 11.61 -2.38 27.14
C TRP A 99 11.78 -0.87 27.33
N HIS A 100 12.55 -0.47 28.35
CA HIS A 100 12.91 0.93 28.58
C HIS A 100 13.82 1.46 27.47
N GLY A 101 14.78 0.66 27.00
CA GLY A 101 15.64 0.99 25.86
C GLY A 101 14.84 1.22 24.56
N ILE A 102 13.79 0.43 24.32
CA ILE A 102 12.88 0.61 23.18
C ILE A 102 12.18 1.96 23.24
N VAL A 103 11.62 2.33 24.39
CA VAL A 103 10.97 3.64 24.58
C VAL A 103 11.95 4.78 24.26
N LYS A 104 13.16 4.73 24.80
CA LYS A 104 14.20 5.75 24.53
C LYS A 104 14.59 5.81 23.06
N THR A 105 14.69 4.65 22.40
CA THR A 105 15.03 4.57 20.97
C THR A 105 13.94 5.23 20.11
N ALA A 106 12.67 4.93 20.40
CA ALA A 106 11.54 5.54 19.69
C ALA A 106 11.44 7.07 19.87
N LEU A 107 11.99 7.61 20.97
CA LEU A 107 12.07 9.06 21.18
C LEU A 107 13.30 9.69 20.52
N THR A 108 14.37 8.93 20.32
CA THR A 108 15.62 9.43 19.71
C THR A 108 15.47 9.58 18.19
N ASP A 109 14.64 8.73 17.58
CA ASP A 109 14.42 8.68 16.14
C ASP A 109 12.95 8.94 15.81
N ALA A 110 12.66 10.12 15.26
CA ALA A 110 11.30 10.47 14.82
C ALA A 110 10.79 9.56 13.69
N THR A 111 11.68 8.83 13.01
CA THR A 111 11.38 7.83 11.99
C THR A 111 11.45 6.39 12.51
N TYR A 112 11.39 6.20 13.83
CA TYR A 112 11.46 4.88 14.46
C TYR A 112 10.54 3.86 13.78
N GLY A 113 11.13 2.77 13.31
CA GLY A 113 10.47 1.72 12.54
C GLY A 113 10.79 1.75 11.05
N ARG A 114 11.40 2.83 10.53
CA ARG A 114 11.95 2.85 9.18
C ARG A 114 12.96 1.72 9.02
N SER A 115 12.86 0.97 7.92
CA SER A 115 13.71 -0.17 7.63
C SER A 115 14.62 0.12 6.45
N ASP A 116 15.75 -0.57 6.38
CA ASP A 116 16.69 -0.60 5.26
C ASP A 116 16.55 -1.88 4.42
N MET A 117 15.51 -2.70 4.68
CA MET A 117 15.34 -3.99 4.01
C MET A 117 15.23 -3.90 2.49
N GLY A 118 14.67 -2.78 1.99
CA GLY A 118 14.53 -2.55 0.57
C GLY A 118 15.87 -2.34 -0.12
N ALA A 119 16.91 -1.94 0.62
CA ALA A 119 18.28 -1.76 0.14
C ALA A 119 18.39 -0.93 -1.17
N GLY A 120 17.46 0.00 -1.40
CA GLY A 120 17.40 0.81 -2.63
C GLY A 120 16.91 0.07 -3.88
N ILE A 121 16.30 -1.11 -3.73
CA ILE A 121 15.58 -1.81 -4.82
C ILE A 121 14.56 -0.84 -5.41
N LYS A 122 14.61 -0.67 -6.74
CA LYS A 122 13.75 0.24 -7.48
C LYS A 122 12.40 -0.41 -7.77
N VAL A 123 11.34 0.19 -7.25
CA VAL A 123 9.98 -0.31 -7.39
C VAL A 123 9.11 0.71 -8.12
N ASN A 124 8.52 0.30 -9.23
CA ASN A 124 7.47 1.04 -9.88
C ASN A 124 6.12 0.58 -9.32
N VAL A 125 5.33 1.49 -8.77
CA VAL A 125 3.96 1.23 -8.33
C VAL A 125 3.01 2.01 -9.24
N GLU A 126 2.35 1.29 -10.14
CA GLU A 126 1.32 1.86 -11.00
C GLU A 126 -0.06 1.69 -10.38
N PHE A 127 -0.84 2.77 -10.34
CA PHE A 127 -2.20 2.72 -9.81
C PHE A 127 -3.11 3.81 -10.36
N VAL A 128 -4.41 3.61 -10.18
CA VAL A 128 -5.52 4.40 -10.74
C VAL A 128 -5.68 4.21 -12.25
N SER A 129 -4.71 4.65 -13.06
CA SER A 129 -4.64 4.52 -14.53
C SER A 129 -6.03 4.56 -15.21
N ALA A 130 -6.88 5.49 -14.80
CA ALA A 130 -8.23 5.62 -15.31
C ALA A 130 -8.18 6.31 -16.67
N ASN A 131 -9.09 5.92 -17.58
CA ASN A 131 -9.14 6.58 -18.88
C ASN A 131 -9.42 8.07 -18.69
N PRO A 132 -8.75 8.96 -19.45
CA PRO A 132 -8.87 10.41 -19.30
C PRO A 132 -10.16 10.93 -19.94
N THR A 133 -11.30 10.32 -19.60
CA THR A 133 -12.63 10.60 -20.18
C THR A 133 -13.57 11.27 -19.19
N GLY A 134 -13.12 11.55 -17.98
CA GLY A 134 -13.92 12.19 -16.94
C GLY A 134 -13.23 12.21 -15.57
N PRO A 135 -13.90 12.80 -14.56
CA PRO A 135 -13.41 12.82 -13.19
C PRO A 135 -13.34 11.41 -12.57
N LEU A 136 -12.60 11.28 -11.48
CA LEU A 136 -12.53 10.01 -10.75
C LEU A 136 -13.81 9.80 -9.95
N HIS A 137 -14.30 8.56 -9.92
CA HIS A 137 -15.41 8.14 -9.08
C HIS A 137 -14.95 7.19 -7.96
N VAL A 138 -15.82 6.90 -7.00
CA VAL A 138 -15.51 6.03 -5.84
C VAL A 138 -14.90 4.67 -6.22
N GLY A 139 -15.26 4.12 -7.39
CA GLY A 139 -14.63 2.88 -7.90
C GLY A 139 -13.11 2.96 -8.06
N HIS A 140 -12.54 4.15 -8.30
CA HIS A 140 -11.10 4.39 -8.41
C HIS A 140 -10.45 4.71 -7.05
N THR A 141 -11.22 5.22 -6.09
CA THR A 141 -10.71 5.70 -4.80
C THR A 141 -9.94 4.64 -4.03
N ARG A 142 -10.43 3.40 -4.00
CA ARG A 142 -9.74 2.34 -3.26
C ARG A 142 -8.39 1.99 -3.87
N GLY A 143 -8.32 1.94 -5.20
CA GLY A 143 -7.06 1.75 -5.93
C GLY A 143 -6.08 2.89 -5.68
N ALA A 144 -6.57 4.14 -5.69
CA ALA A 144 -5.80 5.33 -5.36
C ALA A 144 -5.17 5.26 -3.96
N VAL A 145 -5.99 5.01 -2.94
CA VAL A 145 -5.54 4.93 -1.55
C VAL A 145 -4.59 3.75 -1.33
N PHE A 146 -4.91 2.58 -1.88
CA PHE A 146 -4.07 1.39 -1.73
C PHE A 146 -2.69 1.57 -2.37
N GLY A 147 -2.65 2.05 -3.62
CA GLY A 147 -1.40 2.25 -4.34
C GLY A 147 -0.49 3.28 -3.67
N ASP A 148 -1.05 4.40 -3.21
CA ASP A 148 -0.28 5.42 -2.51
C ASP A 148 0.21 4.95 -1.13
N ALA A 149 -0.64 4.30 -0.33
CA ALA A 149 -0.22 3.76 0.97
C ALA A 149 0.81 2.63 0.85
N LEU A 150 0.70 1.79 -0.18
CA LEU A 150 1.73 0.79 -0.49
C LEU A 150 3.04 1.46 -0.88
N SER A 151 2.99 2.50 -1.71
CA SER A 151 4.19 3.25 -2.12
C SER A 151 4.90 3.88 -0.92
N SER A 152 4.14 4.52 -0.02
CA SER A 152 4.67 5.11 1.22
C SER A 152 5.22 4.06 2.19
N LEU A 153 4.59 2.88 2.27
CA LEU A 153 5.08 1.75 3.08
C LEU A 153 6.41 1.22 2.55
N LEU A 154 6.55 1.08 1.23
CA LEU A 154 7.78 0.61 0.59
C LEU A 154 8.91 1.64 0.75
N ASP A 155 8.65 2.95 0.58
CA ASP A 155 9.65 3.99 0.89
C ASP A 155 10.11 3.89 2.35
N TYR A 156 9.16 3.75 3.28
CA TYR A 156 9.46 3.62 4.70
C TYR A 156 10.20 2.31 5.05
N ALA A 157 10.14 1.30 4.16
CA ALA A 157 10.93 0.08 4.25
C ALA A 157 12.27 0.14 3.49
N GLY A 158 12.64 1.29 2.91
CA GLY A 158 13.94 1.52 2.28
C GLY A 158 14.02 1.12 0.80
N TYR A 159 12.88 0.99 0.11
CA TYR A 159 12.82 0.83 -1.34
C TYR A 159 12.90 2.20 -2.04
N ASP A 160 13.39 2.23 -3.29
CA ASP A 160 13.34 3.42 -4.16
C ASP A 160 12.06 3.37 -5.00
N VAL A 161 11.03 4.11 -4.58
CA VAL A 161 9.67 3.94 -5.10
C VAL A 161 9.31 5.04 -6.10
N THR A 162 8.75 4.66 -7.24
CA THR A 162 8.12 5.57 -8.20
C THR A 162 6.63 5.28 -8.31
N ARG A 163 5.78 6.28 -8.06
CA ARG A 163 4.34 6.27 -8.30
C ARG A 163 4.08 6.65 -9.76
N GLU A 164 3.47 5.75 -10.52
CA GLU A 164 3.20 5.98 -11.94
C GLU A 164 1.70 5.89 -12.27
N TYR A 165 1.26 6.76 -13.17
CA TYR A 165 -0.09 6.76 -13.73
C TYR A 165 -0.01 6.53 -15.24
N TYR A 166 -0.67 5.49 -15.74
CA TYR A 166 -0.79 5.25 -17.18
C TYR A 166 -2.01 5.95 -17.76
N ILE A 167 -1.80 6.78 -18.77
CA ILE A 167 -2.83 7.54 -19.48
C ILE A 167 -3.20 6.78 -20.76
N ASN A 168 -4.39 6.20 -20.79
CA ASN A 168 -4.95 5.55 -21.98
C ASN A 168 -5.54 6.60 -22.95
N ASP A 169 -4.66 7.35 -23.61
CA ASP A 169 -4.99 8.43 -24.56
C ASP A 169 -4.83 8.04 -26.05
N GLY A 170 -4.47 6.78 -26.32
CA GLY A 170 -4.33 6.23 -27.68
C GLY A 170 -5.65 5.77 -28.32
N GLY A 171 -6.70 5.55 -27.52
CA GLY A 171 -7.93 4.89 -27.97
C GLY A 171 -8.99 5.79 -28.63
N ALA A 172 -10.00 5.15 -29.21
CA ALA A 172 -11.16 5.80 -29.85
C ALA A 172 -12.08 6.53 -28.85
N GLN A 173 -12.03 6.19 -27.56
CA GLN A 173 -12.78 6.89 -26.51
C GLN A 173 -12.40 8.37 -26.40
N VAL A 174 -11.16 8.71 -26.74
CA VAL A 174 -10.70 10.11 -26.78
C VAL A 174 -11.37 10.89 -27.92
N ASP A 175 -11.64 10.26 -29.08
CA ASP A 175 -12.39 10.94 -30.15
C ASP A 175 -13.83 11.23 -29.71
N VAL A 176 -14.44 10.29 -29.00
CA VAL A 176 -15.78 10.46 -28.43
C VAL A 176 -15.80 11.59 -27.40
N LEU A 177 -14.77 11.69 -26.56
CA LEU A 177 -14.58 12.80 -25.63
C LEU A 177 -14.45 14.14 -26.37
N ALA A 178 -13.58 14.22 -27.38
CA ALA A 178 -13.36 15.44 -28.16
C ALA A 178 -14.65 15.91 -28.85
N ARG A 179 -15.44 14.99 -29.43
CA ARG A 179 -16.77 15.29 -29.97
C ARG A 179 -17.74 15.78 -28.89
N SER A 180 -17.72 15.17 -27.71
CA SER A 180 -18.59 15.58 -26.60
C SER A 180 -18.24 16.98 -26.08
N VAL A 181 -16.95 17.31 -26.04
CA VAL A 181 -16.46 18.65 -25.72
C VAL A 181 -16.83 19.65 -26.81
N TYR A 182 -16.78 19.28 -28.08
CA TYR A 182 -17.26 20.12 -29.19
C TYR A 182 -18.75 20.46 -29.04
N LEU A 183 -19.59 19.49 -28.64
CA LEU A 183 -21.01 19.75 -28.34
C LEU A 183 -21.18 20.75 -27.18
N ARG A 184 -20.41 20.63 -26.10
CA ARG A 184 -20.43 21.61 -25.00
C ARG A 184 -19.92 22.99 -25.42
N TYR A 185 -19.00 23.05 -26.38
CA TYR A 185 -18.56 24.30 -27.00
C TYR A 185 -19.68 24.96 -27.82
N LEU A 186 -20.42 24.20 -28.63
CA LEU A 186 -21.58 24.71 -29.37
C LEU A 186 -22.67 25.23 -28.42
N GLU A 187 -22.94 24.50 -27.33
CA GLU A 187 -23.86 24.92 -26.27
C GLU A 187 -23.43 26.25 -25.63
N ALA A 188 -22.12 26.42 -25.36
CA ALA A 188 -21.58 27.66 -24.82
C ALA A 188 -21.70 28.85 -25.78
N LEU A 189 -21.78 28.61 -27.09
CA LEU A 189 -22.09 29.63 -28.11
C LEU A 189 -23.60 29.90 -28.26
N GLY A 190 -24.44 29.27 -27.45
CA GLY A 190 -25.89 29.43 -27.47
C GLY A 190 -26.60 28.59 -28.54
N GLN A 191 -25.95 27.57 -29.09
CA GLN A 191 -26.58 26.62 -30.02
C GLN A 191 -27.29 25.50 -29.24
N GLU A 192 -28.42 25.05 -29.76
CA GLU A 192 -29.11 23.87 -29.23
C GLU A 192 -28.35 22.60 -29.67
N VAL A 193 -27.99 21.75 -28.71
CA VAL A 193 -27.23 20.52 -28.94
C VAL A 193 -27.95 19.31 -28.38
N ALA A 194 -27.80 18.17 -29.06
CA ALA A 194 -28.26 16.88 -28.57
C ALA A 194 -27.05 15.98 -28.33
N PHE A 195 -27.02 15.29 -27.18
CA PHE A 195 -26.02 14.28 -26.87
C PHE A 195 -26.56 12.92 -27.30
N GLU A 196 -26.00 12.38 -28.39
CA GLU A 196 -26.37 11.06 -28.88
C GLU A 196 -25.86 9.94 -27.95
N ASP A 197 -26.51 8.77 -28.03
CA ASP A 197 -26.11 7.59 -27.28
C ASP A 197 -24.64 7.23 -27.59
N GLY A 198 -23.83 7.13 -26.54
CA GLY A 198 -22.40 6.83 -26.64
C GLY A 198 -21.48 8.05 -26.50
N THR A 199 -22.00 9.28 -26.48
CA THR A 199 -21.25 10.48 -26.09
C THR A 199 -21.09 10.60 -24.57
N TYR A 200 -20.28 11.57 -24.13
CA TYR A 200 -20.11 11.92 -22.72
C TYR A 200 -20.92 13.19 -22.39
N PRO A 201 -22.13 13.10 -21.82
CA PRO A 201 -22.98 14.25 -21.56
C PRO A 201 -22.71 14.90 -20.19
N GLY A 202 -21.67 14.50 -19.46
CA GLY A 202 -21.49 14.93 -18.06
C GLY A 202 -21.28 16.43 -17.89
N ASP A 203 -21.78 16.96 -16.77
CA ASP A 203 -21.68 18.40 -16.45
C ASP A 203 -20.23 18.87 -16.26
N TYR A 204 -19.31 17.96 -15.94
CA TYR A 204 -17.88 18.24 -15.85
C TYR A 204 -17.26 18.76 -17.15
N LEU A 205 -17.91 18.56 -18.31
CA LEU A 205 -17.46 19.12 -19.60
C LEU A 205 -17.99 20.52 -19.90
N ILE A 206 -18.96 21.03 -19.13
CA ILE A 206 -19.51 22.38 -19.35
C ILE A 206 -18.41 23.45 -19.23
N PRO A 207 -17.54 23.45 -18.19
CA PRO A 207 -16.45 24.43 -18.10
C PRO A 207 -15.45 24.32 -19.27
N VAL A 208 -15.22 23.09 -19.77
CA VAL A 208 -14.32 22.81 -20.90
C VAL A 208 -14.87 23.45 -22.19
N GLY A 209 -16.16 23.24 -22.47
CA GLY A 209 -16.83 23.86 -23.62
C GLY A 209 -16.84 25.39 -23.57
N LYS A 210 -17.08 25.98 -22.39
CA LYS A 210 -16.99 27.43 -22.17
C LYS A 210 -15.59 27.96 -22.45
N THR A 211 -14.56 27.28 -21.94
CA THR A 211 -13.15 27.65 -22.19
C THR A 211 -12.83 27.62 -23.68
N LEU A 212 -13.31 26.61 -24.42
CA LEU A 212 -13.15 26.59 -25.88
C LEU A 212 -13.85 27.75 -26.58
N ALA A 213 -15.05 28.12 -26.14
CA ALA A 213 -15.79 29.25 -26.72
C ALA A 213 -15.07 30.58 -26.48
N GLU A 214 -14.45 30.74 -25.31
CA GLU A 214 -13.61 31.89 -24.99
C GLU A 214 -12.34 31.95 -25.85
N VAL A 215 -11.67 30.81 -26.06
CA VAL A 215 -10.40 30.72 -26.80
C VAL A 215 -10.60 30.83 -28.32
N TYR A 216 -11.62 30.15 -28.86
CA TYR A 216 -11.82 29.99 -30.30
C TYR A 216 -12.97 30.81 -30.87
N GLY A 217 -13.82 31.43 -30.05
CA GLY A 217 -15.02 32.12 -30.52
C GLY A 217 -15.93 31.16 -31.29
N ASP A 218 -16.34 31.52 -32.51
CA ASP A 218 -17.11 30.64 -33.40
C ASP A 218 -16.23 29.88 -34.42
N LYS A 219 -14.90 29.97 -34.33
CA LYS A 219 -13.98 29.51 -35.38
C LYS A 219 -14.11 28.02 -35.67
N LEU A 220 -14.23 27.18 -34.64
CA LEU A 220 -14.32 25.73 -34.82
C LEU A 220 -15.62 25.30 -35.53
N THR A 221 -16.67 26.13 -35.47
CA THR A 221 -17.95 25.87 -36.19
C THR A 221 -17.81 25.97 -37.71
N LYS A 222 -16.72 26.60 -38.18
CA LYS A 222 -16.42 26.83 -39.60
C LYS A 222 -15.35 25.87 -40.13
N MET A 223 -14.94 24.90 -39.32
CA MET A 223 -13.93 23.90 -39.64
C MET A 223 -14.59 22.54 -39.84
N GLU A 224 -14.00 21.73 -40.71
CA GLU A 224 -14.41 20.34 -40.85
C GLU A 224 -13.94 19.51 -39.64
N GLU A 225 -14.64 18.42 -39.33
CA GLU A 225 -14.30 17.55 -38.20
C GLU A 225 -12.86 17.04 -38.23
N ALA A 226 -12.37 16.67 -39.42
CA ALA A 226 -11.00 16.22 -39.59
C ALA A 226 -9.96 17.28 -39.19
N GLU A 227 -10.31 18.57 -39.22
CA GLU A 227 -9.42 19.66 -38.84
C GLU A 227 -9.47 19.93 -37.33
N TRP A 228 -10.66 20.00 -36.73
CA TRP A 228 -10.78 20.33 -35.31
C TRP A 228 -10.61 19.13 -34.38
N LEU A 229 -10.89 17.91 -34.82
CA LEU A 229 -10.85 16.72 -33.96
C LEU A 229 -9.46 16.50 -33.32
N PRO A 230 -8.34 16.52 -34.07
CA PRO A 230 -7.01 16.37 -33.46
C PRO A 230 -6.70 17.45 -32.42
N MET A 231 -7.12 18.70 -32.67
CA MET A 231 -6.92 19.81 -31.73
C MET A 231 -7.75 19.61 -30.44
N LEU A 232 -9.00 19.17 -30.58
CA LEU A 232 -9.88 18.96 -29.43
C LEU A 232 -9.56 17.68 -28.67
N ARG A 233 -8.93 16.66 -29.30
CA ARG A 233 -8.41 15.49 -28.59
C ARG A 233 -7.42 15.92 -27.50
N ASP A 234 -6.37 16.64 -27.89
CA ASP A 234 -5.31 17.04 -26.96
C ASP A 234 -5.86 18.00 -25.89
N PHE A 235 -6.67 18.98 -26.29
CA PHE A 235 -7.33 19.89 -25.34
C PHE A 235 -8.22 19.16 -24.32
N SER A 236 -8.98 18.16 -24.78
CA SER A 236 -9.89 17.42 -23.90
C SER A 236 -9.12 16.50 -22.95
N ILE A 237 -8.05 15.84 -23.41
CA ILE A 237 -7.19 15.02 -22.54
C ILE A 237 -6.56 15.90 -21.46
N ASP A 238 -5.99 17.05 -21.83
CA ASP A 238 -5.35 17.96 -20.87
C ASP A 238 -6.34 18.43 -19.80
N ALA A 239 -7.57 18.78 -20.21
CA ALA A 239 -8.63 19.17 -19.29
C ALA A 239 -9.04 18.02 -18.34
N MET A 240 -9.21 16.80 -18.85
CA MET A 240 -9.58 15.65 -18.02
C MET A 240 -8.46 15.23 -17.08
N MET A 241 -7.21 15.26 -17.55
CA MET A 241 -6.04 14.97 -16.72
C MET A 241 -5.83 16.05 -15.65
N HIS A 242 -6.21 17.30 -15.90
CA HIS A 242 -6.24 18.33 -14.86
C HIS A 242 -7.24 17.97 -13.75
N LEU A 243 -8.48 17.62 -14.10
CA LEU A 243 -9.49 17.18 -13.13
C LEU A 243 -9.06 15.95 -12.33
N ILE A 244 -8.48 14.95 -13.00
CA ILE A 244 -7.96 13.74 -12.35
C ILE A 244 -6.86 14.09 -11.33
N ARG A 245 -5.93 14.99 -11.68
CA ARG A 245 -4.86 15.43 -10.76
C ARG A 245 -5.43 16.16 -9.56
N GLU A 246 -6.42 17.03 -9.75
CA GLU A 246 -7.10 17.69 -8.62
C GLU A 246 -7.83 16.69 -7.72
N ASP A 247 -8.51 15.70 -8.31
CA ASP A 247 -9.20 14.65 -7.54
C ASP A 247 -8.20 13.84 -6.71
N LEU A 248 -7.06 13.43 -7.29
CA LEU A 248 -5.99 12.77 -6.55
C LEU A 248 -5.40 13.66 -5.46
N ALA A 249 -5.14 14.93 -5.75
CA ALA A 249 -4.64 15.89 -4.77
C ALA A 249 -5.62 16.11 -3.61
N SER A 250 -6.93 16.05 -3.85
CA SER A 250 -7.94 16.12 -2.79
C SER A 250 -7.84 14.95 -1.80
N LEU A 251 -7.33 13.79 -2.24
CA LEU A 251 -6.99 12.63 -1.39
C LEU A 251 -5.56 12.67 -0.84
N GLY A 252 -4.79 13.72 -1.11
CA GLY A 252 -3.36 13.77 -0.78
C GLY A 252 -2.52 12.75 -1.55
N VAL A 253 -2.93 12.37 -2.76
CA VAL A 253 -2.17 11.50 -3.66
C VAL A 253 -1.47 12.33 -4.73
N GLU A 254 -0.16 12.14 -4.86
CA GLU A 254 0.68 12.74 -5.89
C GLU A 254 1.39 11.63 -6.68
N MET A 255 1.45 11.78 -8.01
CA MET A 255 2.10 10.83 -8.91
C MET A 255 3.45 11.40 -9.34
N ASP A 256 4.48 10.56 -9.35
CA ASP A 256 5.83 10.96 -9.78
C ASP A 256 5.92 11.02 -11.31
N VAL A 257 5.25 10.08 -11.99
CA VAL A 257 5.29 9.94 -13.45
C VAL A 257 3.90 9.75 -14.02
N PHE A 258 3.63 10.41 -15.15
CA PHE A 258 2.48 10.14 -16.02
C PHE A 258 2.99 9.62 -17.36
N SER A 259 2.56 8.44 -17.76
CA SER A 259 2.98 7.77 -18.99
C SER A 259 1.84 7.67 -19.99
N SER A 260 2.03 8.22 -21.20
CA SER A 260 1.01 8.30 -22.24
C SER A 260 1.09 7.09 -23.18
N GLU A 261 -0.05 6.47 -23.45
CA GLU A 261 -0.17 5.42 -24.47
C GLU A 261 0.12 5.98 -25.88
N LYS A 262 -0.42 7.16 -26.18
CA LYS A 262 -0.21 7.87 -27.45
C LYS A 262 1.29 8.07 -27.73
N ALA A 263 2.09 8.30 -26.71
CA ALA A 263 3.53 8.46 -26.82
C ALA A 263 4.28 7.17 -27.25
N LEU A 264 3.64 5.99 -27.20
CA LEU A 264 4.22 4.73 -27.70
C LEU A 264 4.03 4.56 -29.21
N TYR A 265 2.97 5.15 -29.78
CA TYR A 265 2.66 5.00 -31.19
C TYR A 265 3.56 5.89 -32.05
N GLY A 266 4.11 5.32 -33.13
CA GLY A 266 4.96 6.04 -34.08
C GLY A 266 6.39 6.31 -33.60
N THR A 267 6.78 5.83 -32.42
CA THR A 267 8.14 5.97 -31.87
C THR A 267 9.04 4.77 -32.14
N GLY A 268 8.48 3.64 -32.60
CA GLY A 268 9.20 2.38 -32.74
C GLY A 268 9.29 1.56 -31.45
N GLN A 269 8.71 2.04 -30.34
CA GLN A 269 8.79 1.34 -29.05
C GLN A 269 7.96 0.04 -29.03
N ILE A 270 6.78 0.06 -29.66
CA ILE A 270 5.95 -1.17 -29.80
C ILE A 270 6.68 -2.18 -30.67
N GLU A 271 7.19 -1.74 -31.81
CA GLU A 271 7.99 -2.55 -32.72
C GLU A 271 9.22 -3.14 -32.02
N GLY A 272 9.92 -2.33 -31.23
CA GLY A 272 11.12 -2.72 -30.48
C GLY A 272 10.83 -3.80 -29.43
N ALA A 273 9.76 -3.66 -28.65
CA ALA A 273 9.37 -4.65 -27.65
C ALA A 273 8.97 -5.99 -28.29
N ILE A 274 8.21 -5.94 -29.39
CA ILE A 274 7.82 -7.15 -30.13
C ILE A 274 9.03 -7.80 -30.81
N GLU A 275 9.98 -7.01 -31.33
CA GLU A 275 11.23 -7.53 -31.89
C GLU A 275 12.11 -8.18 -30.81
N ALA A 276 12.17 -7.63 -29.60
CA ALA A 276 12.87 -8.25 -28.48
C ALA A 276 12.32 -9.66 -28.18
N LEU A 277 11.00 -9.82 -28.13
CA LEU A 277 10.36 -11.13 -28.00
C LEU A 277 10.62 -12.04 -29.21
N ARG A 278 10.66 -11.48 -30.43
CA ARG A 278 10.93 -12.22 -31.66
C ARG A 278 12.34 -12.79 -31.68
N MET A 279 13.34 -12.00 -31.27
CA MET A 279 14.74 -12.45 -31.16
C MET A 279 14.91 -13.59 -30.16
N GLN A 280 14.04 -13.68 -29.14
CA GLN A 280 13.98 -14.80 -28.20
C GLN A 280 13.21 -16.02 -28.74
N GLY A 281 12.65 -15.94 -29.96
CA GLY A 281 11.85 -17.02 -30.55
C GLY A 281 10.44 -17.16 -29.95
N LEU A 282 9.97 -16.13 -29.24
CA LEU A 282 8.67 -16.10 -28.55
C LEU A 282 7.54 -15.51 -29.40
N ILE A 283 7.84 -14.95 -30.57
CA ILE A 283 6.84 -14.52 -31.55
C ILE A 283 6.77 -15.55 -32.68
N TYR A 284 5.56 -16.00 -33.00
CA TYR A 284 5.32 -16.94 -34.09
C TYR A 284 3.98 -16.66 -34.78
N THR A 285 3.78 -17.27 -35.94
CA THR A 285 2.50 -17.22 -36.66
C THR A 285 1.75 -18.51 -36.42
N GLY A 286 0.50 -18.42 -35.99
CA GLY A 286 -0.32 -19.59 -35.69
C GLY A 286 -1.80 -19.27 -35.49
N THR A 287 -2.59 -20.31 -35.23
CA THR A 287 -4.05 -20.19 -35.05
C THR A 287 -4.40 -20.58 -33.62
N LEU A 288 -5.14 -19.72 -32.92
CA LEU A 288 -5.62 -19.99 -31.56
C LEU A 288 -6.79 -20.98 -31.58
N GLU A 289 -6.85 -21.80 -30.54
CA GLU A 289 -8.01 -22.64 -30.31
C GLU A 289 -9.27 -21.81 -30.06
N ALA A 290 -10.42 -22.42 -30.35
CA ALA A 290 -11.72 -21.83 -30.05
C ALA A 290 -11.82 -21.48 -28.55
N PRO A 291 -12.27 -20.26 -28.20
CA PRO A 291 -12.51 -19.88 -26.81
C PRO A 291 -13.38 -20.93 -26.10
N LYS A 292 -13.01 -21.30 -24.88
CA LYS A 292 -13.84 -22.17 -24.04
C LYS A 292 -15.11 -21.42 -23.63
N GLY A 293 -16.27 -21.78 -24.18
CA GLY A 293 -17.56 -21.18 -23.84
C GLY A 293 -18.41 -20.81 -25.06
N LYS A 294 -19.22 -19.75 -24.93
CA LYS A 294 -20.04 -19.24 -26.03
C LYS A 294 -19.12 -18.54 -27.03
N LEU A 295 -19.03 -19.09 -28.25
CA LEU A 295 -18.28 -18.47 -29.32
C LEU A 295 -18.91 -17.10 -29.66
N PRO A 296 -18.11 -16.04 -29.81
CA PRO A 296 -18.55 -14.83 -30.49
C PRO A 296 -19.18 -15.19 -31.85
N GLU A 297 -20.24 -14.50 -32.25
CA GLU A 297 -20.93 -14.78 -33.53
C GLU A 297 -20.00 -14.63 -34.76
N ASP A 298 -18.88 -13.93 -34.58
CA ASP A 298 -17.85 -13.63 -35.56
C ASP A 298 -16.55 -14.45 -35.38
N TRP A 299 -16.55 -15.49 -34.54
CA TRP A 299 -15.34 -16.31 -34.36
C TRP A 299 -15.07 -17.24 -35.55
N GLU A 300 -13.89 -17.09 -36.15
CA GLU A 300 -13.34 -18.00 -37.15
C GLU A 300 -11.87 -18.32 -36.84
N PRO A 301 -11.40 -19.55 -37.11
CA PRO A 301 -9.97 -19.86 -37.03
C PRO A 301 -9.21 -19.00 -38.03
N ARG A 302 -8.35 -18.13 -37.53
CA ARG A 302 -7.51 -17.25 -38.34
C ARG A 302 -6.08 -17.31 -37.85
N GLU A 303 -5.17 -17.43 -38.82
CA GLU A 303 -3.75 -17.35 -38.59
C GLU A 303 -3.39 -15.91 -38.17
N GLN A 304 -2.66 -15.79 -37.07
CA GLN A 304 -2.35 -14.53 -36.38
C GLN A 304 -0.91 -14.53 -35.89
N THR A 305 -0.35 -13.35 -35.66
CA THR A 305 0.95 -13.21 -34.99
C THR A 305 0.73 -13.30 -33.49
N LEU A 306 1.31 -14.32 -32.88
CA LEU A 306 1.10 -14.72 -31.49
C LEU A 306 2.39 -14.60 -30.69
N PHE A 307 2.26 -14.14 -29.45
CA PHE A 307 3.27 -14.26 -28.41
C PHE A 307 3.04 -15.56 -27.64
N LYS A 308 4.10 -16.39 -27.53
CA LYS A 308 4.16 -17.63 -26.75
C LYS A 308 4.14 -17.38 -25.23
N SER A 309 3.12 -16.68 -24.75
CA SER A 309 2.98 -16.33 -23.34
C SER A 309 2.78 -17.56 -22.44
N THR A 310 2.33 -18.69 -23.00
CA THR A 310 2.20 -19.96 -22.26
C THR A 310 3.54 -20.51 -21.77
N GLU A 311 4.65 -20.25 -22.47
CA GLU A 311 6.01 -20.59 -22.00
C GLU A 311 6.40 -19.80 -20.73
N HIS A 312 5.69 -18.71 -20.43
CA HIS A 312 5.87 -17.85 -19.26
C HIS A 312 4.68 -17.89 -18.28
N GLY A 313 3.85 -18.93 -18.34
CA GLY A 313 2.80 -19.20 -17.35
C GLY A 313 1.43 -18.56 -17.61
N ASP A 314 1.19 -18.02 -18.81
CA ASP A 314 -0.16 -17.65 -19.26
C ASP A 314 -1.00 -18.89 -19.64
N ASP A 315 -2.32 -18.72 -19.72
CA ASP A 315 -3.26 -19.81 -20.04
C ASP A 315 -3.35 -20.13 -21.53
N VAL A 316 -3.16 -19.12 -22.38
CA VAL A 316 -3.21 -19.20 -23.84
C VAL A 316 -2.29 -18.15 -24.44
N ASP A 317 -1.66 -18.50 -25.56
CA ASP A 317 -0.84 -17.56 -26.32
C ASP A 317 -1.67 -16.38 -26.79
N ARG A 318 -1.05 -15.20 -26.84
CA ARG A 318 -1.76 -13.93 -27.03
C ARG A 318 -1.49 -13.32 -28.39
N PRO A 319 -2.54 -12.86 -29.11
CA PRO A 319 -2.34 -12.14 -30.35
C PRO A 319 -1.73 -10.77 -30.06
N VAL A 320 -0.64 -10.47 -30.75
CA VAL A 320 0.03 -9.16 -30.66
C VAL A 320 -0.26 -8.28 -31.88
N MET A 321 -0.62 -8.88 -33.02
CA MET A 321 -0.99 -8.15 -34.25
C MET A 321 -2.29 -8.71 -34.83
N LYS A 322 -3.14 -7.81 -35.32
CA LYS A 322 -4.40 -8.09 -36.02
C LYS A 322 -4.13 -8.49 -37.48
N SER A 323 -5.14 -9.01 -38.15
CA SER A 323 -5.06 -9.46 -39.56
C SER A 323 -4.85 -8.31 -40.56
N ASP A 324 -5.22 -7.08 -40.19
CA ASP A 324 -5.02 -5.86 -41.00
C ASP A 324 -3.61 -5.26 -40.82
N GLY A 325 -2.75 -5.91 -40.02
CA GLY A 325 -1.40 -5.44 -39.70
C GLY A 325 -1.34 -4.46 -38.53
N ALA A 326 -2.48 -4.03 -37.97
CA ALA A 326 -2.49 -3.16 -36.81
C ALA A 326 -2.18 -3.93 -35.52
N TRP A 327 -1.62 -3.24 -34.53
CA TRP A 327 -1.35 -3.81 -33.21
C TRP A 327 -2.65 -4.18 -32.46
N THR A 328 -2.60 -5.23 -31.65
CA THR A 328 -3.66 -5.49 -30.65
C THR A 328 -3.47 -4.57 -29.45
N TYR A 329 -4.48 -4.44 -28.58
CA TYR A 329 -4.34 -3.68 -27.33
C TYR A 329 -3.28 -4.24 -26.39
N PHE A 330 -2.86 -5.50 -26.57
CA PHE A 330 -1.84 -6.09 -25.73
C PHE A 330 -0.41 -5.69 -26.16
N ALA A 331 -0.19 -5.33 -27.42
CA ALA A 331 1.12 -4.87 -27.88
C ALA A 331 1.60 -3.55 -27.22
N PRO A 332 0.78 -2.48 -27.08
CA PRO A 332 1.20 -1.31 -26.32
C PRO A 332 1.39 -1.64 -24.84
N ASP A 333 0.60 -2.54 -24.23
CA ASP A 333 0.84 -2.99 -22.85
C ASP A 333 2.22 -3.66 -22.68
N ILE A 334 2.59 -4.55 -23.63
CA ILE A 334 3.91 -5.19 -23.69
C ILE A 334 5.00 -4.12 -23.80
N ALA A 335 4.83 -3.18 -24.74
CA ALA A 335 5.79 -2.11 -24.98
C ALA A 335 5.98 -1.22 -23.75
N TYR A 336 4.89 -0.83 -23.12
CA TYR A 336 4.89 0.00 -21.92
C TYR A 336 5.64 -0.68 -20.77
N HIS A 337 5.38 -1.97 -20.52
CA HIS A 337 6.11 -2.72 -19.50
C HIS A 337 7.58 -2.92 -19.87
N TYR A 338 7.89 -3.06 -21.15
CA TYR A 338 9.27 -3.08 -21.61
C TYR A 338 10.00 -1.76 -21.29
N THR A 339 9.35 -0.61 -21.48
CA THR A 339 9.94 0.67 -21.08
C THR A 339 10.19 0.78 -19.57
N LYS A 340 9.36 0.17 -18.73
CA LYS A 340 9.60 0.09 -17.27
C LYS A 340 10.88 -0.72 -16.99
N ILE A 341 11.05 -1.86 -17.66
CA ILE A 341 12.26 -2.69 -17.53
C ILE A 341 13.49 -1.91 -18.01
N GLU A 342 13.42 -1.22 -19.15
CA GLU A 342 14.52 -0.43 -19.70
C GLU A 342 14.88 0.80 -18.84
N ARG A 343 13.91 1.35 -18.09
CA ARG A 343 14.15 2.38 -17.07
C ARG A 343 14.88 1.85 -15.82
N GLY A 344 15.08 0.53 -15.73
CA GLY A 344 15.89 -0.11 -14.70
C GLY A 344 15.16 -0.34 -13.37
N PHE A 345 13.85 -0.55 -13.41
CA PHE A 345 13.10 -1.00 -12.23
C PHE A 345 13.38 -2.48 -11.94
N ASP A 346 13.62 -2.82 -10.68
CA ASP A 346 13.85 -4.18 -10.21
C ASP A 346 12.52 -4.92 -9.95
N GLN A 347 11.49 -4.18 -9.54
CA GLN A 347 10.16 -4.71 -9.27
C GLN A 347 9.07 -3.78 -9.84
N LEU A 348 8.04 -4.40 -10.39
CA LEU A 348 6.85 -3.73 -10.89
C LEU A 348 5.65 -4.17 -10.03
N ILE A 349 4.84 -3.21 -9.61
CA ILE A 349 3.59 -3.44 -8.90
C ILE A 349 2.48 -2.70 -9.63
N ASP A 350 1.48 -3.44 -10.11
CA ASP A 350 0.31 -2.85 -10.75
C ASP A 350 -0.92 -3.01 -9.86
N VAL A 351 -1.62 -1.92 -9.59
CA VAL A 351 -2.87 -1.92 -8.81
C VAL A 351 -4.07 -1.83 -9.74
N PHE A 352 -4.73 -2.97 -9.96
CA PHE A 352 -5.88 -3.08 -10.86
C PHE A 352 -7.20 -3.20 -10.10
N GLY A 353 -8.31 -2.89 -10.78
CA GLY A 353 -9.64 -3.28 -10.35
C GLY A 353 -9.86 -4.80 -10.45
N ALA A 354 -10.70 -5.37 -9.59
CA ALA A 354 -11.00 -6.81 -9.59
C ALA A 354 -11.56 -7.36 -10.92
N ASP A 355 -12.17 -6.49 -11.74
CA ASP A 355 -12.65 -6.78 -13.08
C ASP A 355 -11.53 -7.09 -14.09
N HIS A 356 -10.29 -6.72 -13.79
CA HIS A 356 -9.11 -6.97 -14.61
C HIS A 356 -8.34 -8.25 -14.22
N GLY A 357 -8.91 -9.11 -13.36
CA GLY A 357 -8.25 -10.35 -12.91
C GLY A 357 -7.81 -11.28 -14.05
N GLY A 358 -8.52 -11.28 -15.18
CA GLY A 358 -8.16 -12.05 -16.37
C GLY A 358 -6.96 -11.53 -17.17
N TYR A 359 -6.44 -10.34 -16.83
CA TYR A 359 -5.24 -9.75 -17.41
C TYR A 359 -3.97 -10.05 -16.61
N VAL A 360 -4.08 -10.54 -15.37
CA VAL A 360 -2.92 -10.74 -14.49
C VAL A 360 -1.88 -11.68 -15.10
N LYS A 361 -2.31 -12.86 -15.58
CA LYS A 361 -1.37 -13.86 -16.12
C LYS A 361 -0.66 -13.40 -17.39
N ARG A 362 -1.37 -12.77 -18.32
CA ARG A 362 -0.76 -12.30 -19.57
C ARG A 362 0.27 -11.20 -19.33
N MET A 363 0.01 -10.29 -18.38
CA MET A 363 0.96 -9.22 -18.05
C MET A 363 2.21 -9.78 -17.36
N LYS A 364 2.02 -10.71 -16.41
CA LYS A 364 3.16 -11.41 -15.77
C LYS A 364 4.00 -12.19 -16.78
N ALA A 365 3.36 -12.85 -17.74
CA ALA A 365 4.06 -13.55 -18.80
C ALA A 365 4.87 -12.59 -19.70
N ALA A 366 4.30 -11.43 -20.06
CA ALA A 366 5.01 -10.41 -20.84
C ALA A 366 6.24 -9.88 -20.09
N VAL A 367 6.11 -9.47 -18.82
CA VAL A 367 7.24 -8.98 -18.01
C VAL A 367 8.30 -10.06 -17.82
N SER A 368 7.90 -11.30 -17.53
CA SER A 368 8.84 -12.43 -17.39
C SER A 368 9.64 -12.65 -18.68
N ALA A 369 8.99 -12.64 -19.85
CA ALA A 369 9.66 -12.82 -21.13
C ALA A 369 10.63 -11.67 -21.47
N LEU A 370 10.16 -10.43 -21.31
CA LEU A 370 10.94 -9.24 -21.64
C LEU A 370 12.17 -9.05 -20.73
N SER A 371 12.07 -9.47 -19.47
CA SER A 371 13.17 -9.35 -18.49
C SER A 371 14.02 -10.62 -18.35
N GLY A 372 13.67 -11.72 -19.03
CA GLY A 372 14.29 -13.02 -18.79
C GLY A 372 14.04 -13.57 -17.37
N GLY A 373 13.03 -13.06 -16.66
CA GLY A 373 12.71 -13.44 -15.29
C GLY A 373 13.42 -12.64 -14.19
N GLU A 374 14.28 -11.66 -14.56
CA GLU A 374 15.01 -10.82 -13.61
C GLU A 374 14.10 -9.79 -12.91
N VAL A 375 13.06 -9.29 -13.60
CA VAL A 375 12.12 -8.30 -13.06
C VAL A 375 10.82 -8.98 -12.67
N SER A 376 10.39 -8.82 -11.42
CA SER A 376 9.12 -9.36 -10.94
C SER A 376 7.96 -8.38 -11.18
N LEU A 377 6.80 -8.90 -11.62
CA LEU A 377 5.54 -8.16 -11.66
C LEU A 377 4.55 -8.73 -10.62
N ASP A 378 4.14 -7.90 -9.67
CA ASP A 378 3.08 -8.20 -8.70
C ASP A 378 1.82 -7.38 -9.01
N VAL A 379 0.71 -8.06 -9.34
CA VAL A 379 -0.55 -7.40 -9.67
C VAL A 379 -1.48 -7.48 -8.46
N LYS A 380 -1.81 -6.33 -7.88
CA LYS A 380 -2.73 -6.19 -6.75
C LYS A 380 -4.12 -5.86 -7.24
N LEU A 381 -5.05 -6.79 -7.06
CA LEU A 381 -6.46 -6.58 -7.38
C LEU A 381 -7.18 -5.89 -6.22
N THR A 382 -7.90 -4.81 -6.51
CA THR A 382 -8.73 -4.08 -5.56
C THR A 382 -10.20 -4.38 -5.81
N GLN A 383 -10.89 -4.91 -4.80
CA GLN A 383 -12.33 -5.17 -4.88
C GLN A 383 -13.13 -3.88 -4.80
N LEU A 384 -14.30 -3.89 -5.45
CA LEU A 384 -15.24 -2.78 -5.43
C LEU A 384 -15.69 -2.42 -4.02
N VAL A 385 -15.85 -1.11 -3.81
CA VAL A 385 -16.43 -0.53 -2.60
C VAL A 385 -17.96 -0.52 -2.74
N ARG A 386 -18.65 -0.99 -1.70
CA ARG A 386 -20.10 -0.86 -1.58
C ARG A 386 -20.41 0.34 -0.72
N LEU A 387 -21.22 1.24 -1.24
CA LEU A 387 -21.57 2.48 -0.55
C LEU A 387 -22.90 2.33 0.19
N PHE A 388 -22.93 2.79 1.44
CA PHE A 388 -24.11 2.77 2.30
C PHE A 388 -24.30 4.13 2.96
N LYS A 389 -25.54 4.46 3.30
CA LYS A 389 -25.87 5.58 4.18
C LYS A 389 -26.89 5.10 5.20
N ASP A 390 -26.54 5.19 6.49
CA ASP A 390 -27.39 4.73 7.58
C ASP A 390 -27.77 3.24 7.43
N GLY A 391 -26.83 2.40 6.98
CA GLY A 391 -27.05 0.98 6.73
C GLY A 391 -27.77 0.63 5.41
N GLU A 392 -28.26 1.61 4.65
CA GLU A 392 -28.97 1.39 3.40
C GLU A 392 -28.05 1.54 2.17
N PRO A 393 -28.07 0.61 1.19
CA PRO A 393 -27.21 0.68 0.01
C PRO A 393 -27.50 1.91 -0.88
N LEU A 394 -26.46 2.67 -1.21
CA LEU A 394 -26.52 3.71 -2.23
C LEU A 394 -26.32 3.08 -3.63
N LYS A 395 -27.33 3.21 -4.50
CA LYS A 395 -27.27 2.68 -5.87
C LYS A 395 -26.54 3.66 -6.80
N MET A 396 -25.48 3.17 -7.45
CA MET A 396 -24.82 3.89 -8.55
C MET A 396 -25.58 3.65 -9.88
N SER A 397 -25.85 4.71 -10.66
CA SER A 397 -26.47 4.57 -11.99
C SER A 397 -25.49 4.96 -13.09
N LYS A 398 -24.95 3.97 -13.82
CA LYS A 398 -24.04 4.22 -14.95
C LYS A 398 -24.67 4.99 -16.12
N ARG A 399 -26.00 4.93 -16.27
CA ARG A 399 -26.74 5.49 -17.42
C ARG A 399 -27.30 6.89 -17.18
N ALA A 400 -27.40 7.32 -15.92
CA ALA A 400 -27.96 8.63 -15.57
C ALA A 400 -26.89 9.68 -15.23
N GLY A 401 -25.59 9.37 -15.42
CA GLY A 401 -24.49 10.27 -15.06
C GLY A 401 -24.28 10.45 -13.55
N THR A 402 -25.08 9.81 -12.70
CA THR A 402 -25.01 9.86 -11.23
C THR A 402 -24.07 8.76 -10.71
N PHE A 403 -22.77 8.97 -10.93
CA PHE A 403 -21.73 8.31 -10.16
C PHE A 403 -21.40 9.18 -8.96
N ILE A 404 -21.14 8.58 -7.80
CA ILE A 404 -20.57 9.32 -6.67
C ILE A 404 -19.12 9.60 -7.04
N MET A 405 -18.78 10.87 -7.20
CA MET A 405 -17.42 11.27 -7.54
C MET A 405 -16.52 11.05 -6.33
N LEU A 406 -15.23 10.85 -6.61
CA LEU A 406 -14.20 10.77 -5.58
C LEU A 406 -14.19 12.05 -4.76
N ARG A 407 -14.31 13.21 -5.42
CA ARG A 407 -14.38 14.52 -4.78
C ARG A 407 -15.57 14.64 -3.82
N ASP A 408 -16.76 14.19 -4.23
CA ASP A 408 -17.96 14.21 -3.36
C ASP A 408 -17.73 13.42 -2.07
N LEU A 409 -17.08 12.24 -2.18
CA LEU A 409 -16.74 11.41 -1.02
C LEU A 409 -15.78 12.14 -0.07
N VAL A 410 -14.72 12.74 -0.62
CA VAL A 410 -13.71 13.48 0.16
C VAL A 410 -14.31 14.73 0.80
N GLU A 411 -15.12 15.50 0.09
CA GLU A 411 -15.80 16.68 0.62
C GLU A 411 -16.74 16.31 1.78
N GLN A 412 -17.39 15.14 1.70
CA GLN A 412 -18.34 14.71 2.71
C GLN A 412 -17.68 14.21 3.99
N VAL A 413 -16.62 13.39 3.91
CA VAL A 413 -16.02 12.73 5.09
C VAL A 413 -14.58 13.13 5.40
N GLY A 414 -13.92 13.86 4.51
CA GLY A 414 -12.51 14.23 4.59
C GLY A 414 -11.57 13.17 4.00
N PRO A 415 -10.36 13.59 3.56
CA PRO A 415 -9.38 12.69 2.97
C PRO A 415 -8.87 11.66 3.97
N ASP A 416 -8.55 12.09 5.20
CA ASP A 416 -8.00 11.23 6.25
C ASP A 416 -8.90 10.02 6.57
N VAL A 417 -10.21 10.27 6.75
CA VAL A 417 -11.21 9.21 6.98
C VAL A 417 -11.31 8.29 5.78
N THR A 418 -11.41 8.87 4.58
CA THR A 418 -11.48 8.11 3.32
C THR A 418 -10.28 7.17 3.21
N ARG A 419 -9.06 7.67 3.42
CA ARG A 419 -7.82 6.91 3.29
C ARG A 419 -7.74 5.78 4.30
N PHE A 420 -7.98 6.07 5.58
CA PHE A 420 -7.86 5.05 6.62
C PHE A 420 -8.89 3.93 6.41
N VAL A 421 -10.16 4.26 6.18
CA VAL A 421 -11.24 3.27 6.04
C VAL A 421 -10.99 2.31 4.87
N MET A 422 -10.48 2.81 3.74
CA MET A 422 -10.15 1.99 2.55
C MET A 422 -9.09 0.92 2.83
N LEU A 423 -8.32 1.08 3.91
CA LEU A 423 -7.25 0.18 4.35
C LEU A 423 -7.63 -0.65 5.59
N THR A 424 -8.88 -0.59 6.05
CA THR A 424 -9.38 -1.45 7.15
C THR A 424 -9.76 -2.87 6.71
N ARG A 425 -9.50 -3.20 5.44
CA ARG A 425 -9.69 -4.53 4.84
C ARG A 425 -8.57 -4.79 3.84
N LYS A 426 -8.24 -6.06 3.64
CA LYS A 426 -7.35 -6.49 2.55
C LYS A 426 -7.91 -6.06 1.19
N ASN A 427 -7.05 -5.65 0.26
CA ASN A 427 -7.42 -5.13 -1.06
C ASN A 427 -8.32 -6.06 -1.87
N ASP A 428 -8.11 -7.37 -1.76
CA ASP A 428 -8.86 -8.42 -2.46
C ASP A 428 -10.19 -8.80 -1.78
N ALA A 429 -10.52 -8.18 -0.63
CA ALA A 429 -11.77 -8.38 0.08
C ALA A 429 -12.75 -7.22 -0.19
N PRO A 430 -14.07 -7.47 -0.33
CA PRO A 430 -15.07 -6.41 -0.41
C PRO A 430 -15.00 -5.45 0.78
N LEU A 431 -15.29 -4.17 0.55
CA LEU A 431 -15.34 -3.14 1.57
C LEU A 431 -16.70 -2.45 1.55
N ASP A 432 -17.36 -2.41 2.70
CA ASP A 432 -18.56 -1.62 2.92
C ASP A 432 -18.16 -0.27 3.49
N PHE A 433 -18.54 0.81 2.82
CA PHE A 433 -18.26 2.18 3.21
C PHE A 433 -19.60 2.85 3.54
N ASP A 434 -19.86 3.04 4.84
CA ASP A 434 -21.08 3.68 5.34
C ASP A 434 -20.76 5.11 5.80
N PHE A 435 -21.34 6.10 5.12
CA PHE A 435 -21.08 7.51 5.37
C PHE A 435 -21.37 7.94 6.82
N ALA A 436 -22.41 7.38 7.45
CA ALA A 436 -22.75 7.72 8.82
C ALA A 436 -21.73 7.12 9.80
N LYS A 437 -21.40 5.83 9.63
CA LYS A 437 -20.50 5.11 10.54
C LYS A 437 -19.08 5.67 10.53
N VAL A 438 -18.57 6.07 9.38
CA VAL A 438 -17.19 6.59 9.28
C VAL A 438 -17.05 8.00 9.87
N GLN A 439 -18.16 8.69 10.12
CA GLN A 439 -18.20 9.99 10.80
C GLN A 439 -18.51 9.89 12.30
N GLU A 440 -18.87 8.70 12.80
CA GLU A 440 -19.17 8.53 14.22
C GLU A 440 -17.93 8.78 15.09
N GLN A 441 -18.11 9.55 16.16
CA GLN A 441 -17.12 9.71 17.22
C GLN A 441 -17.22 8.58 18.24
N SER A 442 -17.03 7.35 17.77
CA SER A 442 -17.21 6.13 18.57
C SER A 442 -15.99 5.23 18.48
N LYS A 443 -15.87 4.29 19.43
CA LYS A 443 -14.82 3.25 19.40
C LYS A 443 -14.95 2.30 18.20
N ASP A 444 -16.13 2.24 17.59
CA ASP A 444 -16.43 1.37 16.46
C ASP A 444 -15.96 2.00 15.13
N ASN A 445 -15.65 3.31 15.14
CA ASN A 445 -14.95 3.99 14.05
C ASN A 445 -13.42 3.89 14.25
N PRO A 446 -12.71 3.07 13.45
CA PRO A 446 -11.30 2.81 13.65
C PRO A 446 -10.42 4.05 13.42
N VAL A 447 -10.82 4.97 12.53
CA VAL A 447 -10.07 6.21 12.27
C VAL A 447 -10.13 7.11 13.50
N PHE A 448 -11.34 7.34 14.02
CA PHE A 448 -11.56 8.11 15.23
C PHE A 448 -10.80 7.50 16.40
N TYR A 449 -10.86 6.18 16.57
CA TYR A 449 -10.21 5.47 17.66
C TYR A 449 -8.68 5.70 17.68
N VAL A 450 -8.02 5.54 16.55
CA VAL A 450 -6.56 5.76 16.44
C VAL A 450 -6.21 7.24 16.62
N GLN A 451 -6.94 8.14 15.98
CA GLN A 451 -6.73 9.60 16.12
C GLN A 451 -6.93 10.06 17.57
N TYR A 452 -7.90 9.47 18.27
CA TYR A 452 -8.18 9.79 19.66
C TYR A 452 -7.05 9.37 20.60
N ALA A 453 -6.42 8.22 20.35
CA ALA A 453 -5.21 7.83 21.09
C ALA A 453 -4.10 8.88 20.92
N HIS A 454 -3.83 9.31 19.69
CA HIS A 454 -2.83 10.35 19.42
C HIS A 454 -3.20 11.70 20.08
N ALA A 455 -4.46 12.14 20.00
CA ALA A 455 -4.92 13.36 20.67
C ALA A 455 -4.81 13.28 22.20
N ARG A 456 -5.02 12.11 22.81
CA ARG A 456 -4.82 11.88 24.26
C ARG A 456 -3.37 12.02 24.67
N VAL A 457 -2.44 11.45 23.89
CA VAL A 457 -1.00 11.64 24.13
C VAL A 457 -0.67 13.12 24.15
N ASN A 458 -1.09 13.86 23.12
CA ASN A 458 -0.84 15.30 23.03
C ASN A 458 -1.53 16.11 24.14
N SER A 459 -2.71 15.70 24.59
CA SER A 459 -3.37 16.32 25.75
C SER A 459 -2.55 16.17 27.02
N VAL A 460 -1.93 15.01 27.26
CA VAL A 460 -1.05 14.82 28.43
C VAL A 460 0.19 15.69 28.32
N LEU A 461 0.84 15.74 27.16
CA LEU A 461 2.02 16.59 26.93
C LEU A 461 1.72 18.06 27.23
N ARG A 462 0.56 18.57 26.78
CA ARG A 462 0.14 19.94 27.08
C ARG A 462 -0.08 20.17 28.57
N LYS A 463 -0.84 19.30 29.24
CA LYS A 463 -1.10 19.40 30.68
C LYS A 463 0.18 19.30 31.52
N ALA A 464 1.12 18.45 31.13
CA ALA A 464 2.40 18.31 31.80
C ALA A 464 3.24 19.58 31.64
N THR A 465 3.26 20.16 30.42
CA THR A 465 3.93 21.44 30.16
C THR A 465 3.32 22.59 30.99
N GLU A 466 1.99 22.66 31.09
CA GLU A 466 1.28 23.63 31.94
C GLU A 466 1.60 23.44 33.44
N ALA A 467 1.85 22.21 33.87
CA ALA A 467 2.29 21.86 35.22
C ALA A 467 3.81 22.09 35.45
N GLY A 468 4.54 22.63 34.47
CA GLY A 468 5.98 22.90 34.58
C GLY A 468 6.87 21.67 34.40
N ILE A 469 6.34 20.57 33.85
CA ILE A 469 7.09 19.34 33.56
C ILE A 469 7.57 19.41 32.11
N SER A 470 8.89 19.38 31.89
CA SER A 470 9.44 19.34 30.54
C SER A 470 9.08 18.04 29.84
N CYS A 471 8.56 18.17 28.62
CA CYS A 471 8.17 17.09 27.73
C CYS A 471 9.02 17.06 26.44
N GLU A 472 10.14 17.79 26.40
CA GLU A 472 11.06 17.70 25.26
C GLU A 472 11.67 16.29 25.18
N ASP A 473 11.80 15.76 23.95
CA ASP A 473 12.28 14.39 23.76
C ASP A 473 13.64 14.14 24.44
N LYS A 474 14.55 15.14 24.48
CA LYS A 474 15.84 15.06 25.18
C LYS A 474 15.69 14.78 26.69
N ASP A 475 14.69 15.37 27.34
CA ASP A 475 14.47 15.25 28.78
C ASP A 475 13.77 13.92 29.10
N LEU A 476 12.84 13.52 28.24
CA LEU A 476 12.16 12.22 28.32
C LEU A 476 13.14 11.04 28.09
N ILE A 477 14.11 11.20 27.18
CA ILE A 477 15.18 10.21 26.95
C ILE A 477 16.10 10.10 28.18
N ALA A 478 16.40 11.23 28.83
CA ALA A 478 17.24 11.28 30.02
C ALA A 478 16.55 10.73 31.28
N ALA A 479 15.22 10.64 31.29
CA ALA A 479 14.45 10.14 32.42
C ALA A 479 14.84 8.69 32.81
N ASP A 480 14.74 8.41 34.11
CA ASP A 480 14.85 7.05 34.64
C ASP A 480 13.53 6.31 34.45
N LEU A 481 13.55 5.28 33.60
CA LEU A 481 12.37 4.51 33.25
C LEU A 481 12.22 3.24 34.11
N SER A 482 13.12 2.98 35.06
CA SER A 482 13.12 1.75 35.86
C SER A 482 11.83 1.54 36.67
N GLY A 483 11.08 2.62 36.92
CA GLY A 483 9.77 2.58 37.58
C GLY A 483 8.61 2.11 36.70
N LEU A 484 8.81 1.98 35.38
CA LEU A 484 7.80 1.41 34.46
C LEU A 484 7.82 -0.11 34.58
N ILE A 485 7.13 -0.63 35.59
CA ILE A 485 7.09 -2.05 35.93
C ILE A 485 5.68 -2.66 35.83
N HIS A 486 4.64 -1.83 35.70
CA HIS A 486 3.29 -2.35 35.66
C HIS A 486 3.08 -3.16 34.37
N PRO A 487 2.39 -4.32 34.40
CA PRO A 487 2.20 -5.16 33.22
C PRO A 487 1.64 -4.41 32.01
N SER A 488 0.72 -3.46 32.21
CA SER A 488 0.17 -2.63 31.12
C SER A 488 1.16 -1.60 30.55
N GLU A 489 2.08 -1.08 31.37
CA GLU A 489 3.16 -0.20 30.87
C GLU A 489 4.14 -1.00 30.01
N ILE A 490 4.51 -2.20 30.47
CA ILE A 490 5.36 -3.13 29.72
C ILE A 490 4.65 -3.63 28.45
N SER A 491 3.34 -3.87 28.50
CA SER A 491 2.53 -4.26 27.32
C SER A 491 2.61 -3.20 26.22
N LEU A 492 2.44 -1.92 26.57
CA LEU A 492 2.58 -0.83 25.61
C LEU A 492 4.02 -0.73 25.05
N ALA A 493 5.05 -0.89 25.89
CA ALA A 493 6.44 -0.90 25.44
C ALA A 493 6.74 -2.07 24.49
N LYS A 494 6.20 -3.26 24.76
CA LYS A 494 6.26 -4.43 23.86
C LYS A 494 5.57 -4.15 22.53
N LYS A 495 4.39 -3.53 22.56
CA LYS A 495 3.69 -3.13 21.34
C LYS A 495 4.56 -2.20 20.51
N ILE A 496 5.13 -1.14 21.11
CA ILE A 496 6.10 -0.24 20.43
C ILE A 496 7.30 -1.03 19.83
N ALA A 497 7.80 -2.07 20.50
CA ALA A 497 8.88 -2.90 20.00
C ALA A 497 8.49 -3.74 18.76
N GLU A 498 7.21 -4.05 18.56
CA GLU A 498 6.70 -4.80 17.40
C GLU A 498 6.65 -3.96 16.12
N TRP A 499 6.59 -2.63 16.23
CA TRP A 499 6.38 -1.71 15.10
C TRP A 499 7.35 -1.93 13.92
N PRO A 500 8.69 -1.94 14.10
CA PRO A 500 9.63 -2.11 12.99
C PRO A 500 9.41 -3.43 12.23
N ARG A 501 9.13 -4.52 12.97
CA ARG A 501 8.83 -5.83 12.39
C ARG A 501 7.50 -5.79 11.61
N MET A 502 6.48 -5.10 12.12
CA MET A 502 5.19 -5.00 11.43
C MET A 502 5.32 -4.27 10.08
N VAL A 503 6.10 -3.19 10.04
CA VAL A 503 6.45 -2.47 8.81
C VAL A 503 7.11 -3.41 7.81
N GLU A 504 8.16 -4.13 8.22
CA GLU A 504 8.85 -5.07 7.34
C GLU A 504 7.94 -6.18 6.82
N ILE A 505 7.06 -6.73 7.65
CA ILE A 505 6.11 -7.77 7.22
C ILE A 505 5.15 -7.20 6.17
N ALA A 506 4.57 -6.03 6.46
CA ALA A 506 3.63 -5.39 5.55
C ALA A 506 4.28 -5.03 4.21
N ALA A 507 5.53 -4.58 4.21
CA ALA A 507 6.29 -4.30 3.00
C ALA A 507 6.59 -5.58 2.21
N ARG A 508 7.10 -6.65 2.84
CA ARG A 508 7.38 -7.94 2.16
C ARG A 508 6.16 -8.52 1.47
N THR A 509 4.98 -8.36 2.06
CA THR A 509 3.74 -8.93 1.49
C THR A 509 2.94 -7.95 0.64
N ASN A 510 3.38 -6.69 0.54
CA ASN A 510 2.67 -5.59 -0.11
C ASN A 510 1.23 -5.43 0.47
N GLU A 511 1.11 -5.43 1.80
CA GLU A 511 -0.15 -5.43 2.55
C GLU A 511 -0.28 -4.22 3.49
N PRO A 512 -0.53 -3.00 2.98
CA PRO A 512 -0.64 -1.78 3.80
C PRO A 512 -1.77 -1.82 4.84
N HIS A 513 -2.81 -2.64 4.66
CA HIS A 513 -3.89 -2.81 5.64
C HIS A 513 -3.40 -3.33 7.00
N ARG A 514 -2.24 -4.02 7.05
CA ARG A 514 -1.64 -4.46 8.31
C ARG A 514 -1.23 -3.30 9.21
N ILE A 515 -0.83 -2.18 8.61
CA ILE A 515 -0.50 -0.96 9.35
C ILE A 515 -1.75 -0.40 10.04
N ALA A 516 -2.89 -0.35 9.33
CA ALA A 516 -4.16 0.10 9.93
C ALA A 516 -4.59 -0.79 11.11
N PHE A 517 -4.42 -2.11 10.99
CA PHE A 517 -4.73 -3.05 12.09
C PHE A 517 -3.80 -2.85 13.28
N TYR A 518 -2.50 -2.73 13.03
CA TYR A 518 -1.53 -2.49 14.08
C TYR A 518 -1.78 -1.16 14.81
N LEU A 519 -2.14 -0.10 14.07
CA LEU A 519 -2.49 1.20 14.65
C LEU A 519 -3.68 1.09 15.61
N PHE A 520 -4.69 0.29 15.25
CA PHE A 520 -5.83 0.02 16.12
C PHE A 520 -5.41 -0.71 17.40
N ASP A 521 -4.51 -1.70 17.28
CA ASP A 521 -4.01 -2.47 18.43
C ASP A 521 -3.21 -1.58 19.39
N ILE A 522 -2.27 -0.75 18.90
CA ILE A 522 -1.50 0.14 19.77
C ILE A 522 -2.38 1.26 20.37
N ALA A 523 -3.37 1.77 19.64
CA ALA A 523 -4.36 2.69 20.19
C ALA A 523 -5.14 2.04 21.35
N SER A 524 -5.49 0.77 21.21
CA SER A 524 -6.15 0.00 22.27
C SER A 524 -5.31 -0.08 23.55
N GLU A 525 -4.01 -0.36 23.43
CA GLU A 525 -3.08 -0.38 24.57
C GLU A 525 -2.96 1.00 25.25
N VAL A 526 -2.89 2.09 24.46
CA VAL A 526 -2.86 3.46 24.98
C VAL A 526 -4.16 3.78 25.74
N HIS A 527 -5.32 3.41 25.18
CA HIS A 527 -6.61 3.63 25.84
C HIS A 527 -6.77 2.80 27.11
N ALA A 528 -6.31 1.55 27.10
CA ALA A 528 -6.32 0.69 28.28
C ALA A 528 -5.47 1.28 29.41
N LEU A 529 -4.23 1.67 29.12
CA LEU A 529 -3.34 2.29 30.10
C LEU A 529 -3.89 3.62 30.62
N TRP A 530 -4.46 4.46 29.74
CA TRP A 530 -5.13 5.70 30.13
C TRP A 530 -6.25 5.45 31.13
N ASN A 531 -7.14 4.49 30.82
CA ASN A 531 -8.32 4.23 31.63
C ASN A 531 -7.93 3.65 33.00
N LEU A 532 -6.90 2.81 33.07
CA LEU A 532 -6.36 2.31 34.33
C LEU A 532 -5.89 3.43 35.27
N GLY A 533 -5.41 4.56 34.74
CA GLY A 533 -5.06 5.74 35.55
C GLY A 533 -6.25 6.40 36.28
N ASN A 534 -7.49 6.07 35.90
CA ASN A 534 -8.68 6.49 36.65
C ASN A 534 -8.90 5.62 37.89
N ASP A 535 -8.60 4.33 37.79
CA ASP A 535 -8.81 3.33 38.83
C ASP A 535 -7.61 3.24 39.80
N ASP A 536 -6.39 3.36 39.25
CA ASP A 536 -5.13 3.40 39.98
C ASP A 536 -4.37 4.70 39.69
N VAL A 537 -4.34 5.59 40.67
CA VAL A 537 -3.68 6.89 40.57
C VAL A 537 -2.18 6.79 40.27
N THR A 538 -1.52 5.68 40.64
CA THR A 538 -0.10 5.46 40.37
C THR A 538 0.21 5.23 38.89
N LEU A 539 -0.82 4.93 38.09
CA LEU A 539 -0.73 4.77 36.63
C LEU A 539 -1.09 6.04 35.85
N ARG A 540 -1.46 7.13 36.53
CA ARG A 540 -1.62 8.42 35.86
C ARG A 540 -0.30 8.88 35.27
N PHE A 541 -0.35 9.44 34.06
CA PHE A 541 0.86 9.93 33.40
C PHE A 541 1.50 11.13 34.09
N ILE A 542 0.68 11.96 34.75
CA ILE A 542 1.14 13.08 35.57
C ILE A 542 0.95 12.69 37.04
N GLN A 543 2.06 12.67 37.77
CA GLN A 543 2.12 12.39 39.20
C GLN A 543 2.42 13.68 39.95
N GLU A 544 1.50 14.13 40.79
CA GLU A 544 1.61 15.40 41.51
C GLU A 544 2.86 15.42 42.40
N GLY A 545 3.72 16.44 42.23
CA GLY A 545 4.97 16.58 42.98
C GLY A 545 6.11 15.64 42.53
N GLU A 546 5.85 14.69 41.65
CA GLU A 546 6.78 13.64 41.22
C GLU A 546 7.16 13.84 39.74
N VAL A 547 7.99 14.85 39.47
CA VAL A 547 8.40 15.25 38.11
C VAL A 547 9.10 14.09 37.38
N ALA A 548 10.05 13.41 38.02
CA ALA A 548 10.80 12.32 37.40
C ALA A 548 9.90 11.14 37.00
N THR A 549 8.97 10.74 37.88
CA THR A 549 7.99 9.69 37.60
C THR A 549 7.06 10.07 36.46
N SER A 550 6.61 11.34 36.43
CA SER A 550 5.79 11.87 35.34
C SER A 550 6.53 11.79 34.01
N GLN A 551 7.79 12.23 33.96
CA GLN A 551 8.61 12.16 32.75
C GLN A 551 8.79 10.73 32.26
N ALA A 552 9.00 9.76 33.15
CA ALA A 552 9.11 8.36 32.78
C ALA A 552 7.82 7.82 32.12
N LYS A 553 6.66 8.12 32.71
CA LYS A 553 5.35 7.68 32.16
C LYS A 553 4.98 8.42 30.88
N ILE A 554 5.34 9.70 30.77
CA ILE A 554 5.16 10.51 29.56
C ILE A 554 6.04 9.99 28.42
N ALA A 555 7.29 9.58 28.70
CA ALA A 555 8.19 9.02 27.71
C ALA A 555 7.56 7.80 26.99
N LEU A 556 6.91 6.91 27.74
CA LEU A 556 6.22 5.73 27.20
C LEU A 556 5.10 6.11 26.22
N ILE A 557 4.19 7.00 26.60
CA ILE A 557 3.08 7.38 25.72
C ILE A 557 3.51 8.30 24.56
N ARG A 558 4.56 9.10 24.75
CA ARG A 558 5.17 9.89 23.69
C ARG A 558 5.77 8.98 22.62
N ALA A 559 6.46 7.90 23.01
CA ALA A 559 6.96 6.88 22.09
C ALA A 559 5.83 6.17 21.33
N ALA A 560 4.71 5.84 22.00
CA ALA A 560 3.51 5.35 21.30
C ALA A 560 2.98 6.38 20.30
N GLY A 561 2.99 7.68 20.65
CA GLY A 561 2.64 8.77 19.75
C GLY A 561 3.53 8.85 18.50
N VAL A 562 4.84 8.61 18.60
CA VAL A 562 5.76 8.51 17.44
C VAL A 562 5.33 7.40 16.49
N VAL A 563 5.04 6.22 17.04
CA VAL A 563 4.60 5.05 16.26
C VAL A 563 3.26 5.32 15.57
N ILE A 564 2.27 5.85 16.30
CA ILE A 564 0.95 6.16 15.74
C ILE A 564 1.08 7.20 14.63
N SER A 565 1.85 8.27 14.86
CA SER A 565 2.10 9.31 13.87
C SER A 565 2.76 8.74 12.60
N SER A 566 3.79 7.90 12.76
CA SER A 566 4.50 7.26 11.64
C SER A 566 3.57 6.36 10.83
N GLY A 567 2.77 5.52 11.49
CA GLY A 567 1.84 4.65 10.80
C GLY A 567 0.71 5.40 10.10
N LEU A 568 0.15 6.45 10.72
CA LEU A 568 -0.82 7.33 10.06
C LEU A 568 -0.20 8.00 8.82
N GLY A 569 1.04 8.48 8.92
CA GLY A 569 1.80 9.04 7.80
C GLY A 569 1.98 8.06 6.63
N ILE A 570 2.29 6.78 6.90
CA ILE A 570 2.34 5.72 5.87
C ILE A 570 1.00 5.57 5.16
N LEU A 571 -0.11 5.69 5.88
CA LEU A 571 -1.46 5.63 5.31
C LEU A 571 -1.88 6.97 4.66
N GLY A 572 -1.03 8.00 4.67
CA GLY A 572 -1.30 9.37 4.21
C GLY A 572 -2.40 10.07 5.02
N VAL A 573 -2.52 9.74 6.30
CA VAL A 573 -3.48 10.32 7.23
C VAL A 573 -2.77 11.31 8.14
N THR A 574 -3.31 12.51 8.30
CA THR A 574 -2.71 13.54 9.16
C THR A 574 -3.01 13.26 10.65
N PRO A 575 -2.00 13.08 11.52
CA PRO A 575 -2.24 12.86 12.96
C PRO A 575 -2.81 14.11 13.64
N VAL A 576 -3.98 14.00 14.29
CA VAL A 576 -4.63 15.13 14.96
C VAL A 576 -4.04 15.36 16.34
N GLN A 577 -3.79 16.62 16.68
CA GLN A 577 -3.22 17.02 17.97
C GLN A 577 -4.29 17.16 19.06
N GLU A 578 -5.54 17.40 18.65
CA GLU A 578 -6.71 17.57 19.49
C GLU A 578 -7.95 17.01 18.79
N MET A 579 -8.87 16.48 19.56
CA MET A 579 -10.18 16.01 19.09
C MET A 579 -11.23 16.83 19.83
N ARG A 580 -12.15 17.44 19.07
CA ARG A 580 -13.21 18.33 19.58
C ARG A 580 -14.52 17.59 19.79
#